data_AF-A0A377XJ49-F1
#
_entry.id   AF-A0A377XJ49-F1
#
_cell.length_a   1.000
_cell.length_b   1.000
_cell.length_c   1.000
_cell.angle_alpha   90.00
_cell.angle_beta   90.00
_cell.angle_gamma   90.00
#
_symmetry.space_group_name_H-M   'P 1'
#
loop_
_entity.id
_entity.type
_entity.pdbx_description
1 polymer ?
#
loop_
_entity_poly.entity_id
_entity_poly.type
_entity_poly.pdbx_seq_one_letter_code
_entity_poly.pdbx_strand_id
1 'polypeptide(L)'
;MALTDIKVRTVKPADKPFKLTDGEGMHLLVNPNGSKYWRLQYRFSGKQKMLALGVYPMVLLAEARKKRDAAKKLVSDGIDPSQKKKEDKIEESGALTFEAVARDWHASCSKKWSESHSERVLKSLVDNLFSALGKRKMN
;
A
#
# COMPACT_ATOMS: atom_id res chain seq x y z
N MET A 1 11.78 0.27 -25.41
CA MET A 1 13.15 -0.20 -25.16
C MET A 1 13.33 -0.38 -23.67
N ALA A 2 13.92 -1.50 -23.23
CA ALA A 2 14.17 -1.74 -21.82
C ALA A 2 15.24 -0.79 -21.25
N LEU A 3 15.14 -0.46 -19.97
CA LEU A 3 16.17 0.27 -19.23
C LEU A 3 17.31 -0.65 -18.80
N THR A 4 18.45 -0.03 -18.55
CA THR A 4 19.63 -0.64 -17.93
C THR A 4 19.91 0.06 -16.61
N ASP A 5 20.56 -0.63 -15.68
CA ASP A 5 20.93 -0.04 -14.38
C ASP A 5 21.81 1.20 -14.53
N ILE A 6 22.71 1.20 -15.52
CA ILE A 6 23.54 2.36 -15.86
C ILE A 6 22.65 3.55 -16.21
N LYS A 7 21.68 3.38 -17.12
CA LYS A 7 20.78 4.46 -17.54
C LYS A 7 19.93 4.98 -16.39
N VAL A 8 19.47 4.10 -15.50
CA VAL A 8 18.70 4.47 -14.30
C VAL A 8 19.56 5.26 -13.31
N ARG A 9 20.82 4.87 -13.13
CA ARG A 9 21.75 5.53 -12.22
C ARG A 9 22.16 6.91 -12.73
N THR A 10 22.54 7.01 -14.01
CA THR A 10 23.13 8.22 -14.59
C THR A 10 22.12 9.25 -15.06
N VAL A 11 20.83 8.90 -15.20
CA VAL A 11 19.81 9.86 -15.61
C VAL A 11 19.76 11.05 -14.65
N LYS A 12 19.92 12.24 -15.22
CA LYS A 12 19.83 13.53 -14.52
C LYS A 12 18.38 14.03 -14.49
N PRO A 13 17.98 14.73 -13.42
CA PRO A 13 16.72 15.46 -13.39
C PRO A 13 16.66 16.54 -14.49
N ALA A 14 15.45 16.90 -14.87
CA ALA A 14 15.16 18.04 -15.75
C ALA A 14 14.16 18.96 -15.04
N ASP A 15 13.89 20.14 -15.62
CA ASP A 15 12.99 21.14 -15.03
C ASP A 15 11.54 20.64 -14.85
N LYS A 16 11.15 19.61 -15.60
CA LYS A 16 9.83 18.98 -15.53
C LYS A 16 9.94 17.47 -15.32
N PRO A 17 9.00 16.85 -14.59
CA PRO A 17 8.98 15.39 -14.47
C PRO A 17 8.88 14.70 -15.82
N PHE A 18 9.70 13.67 -16.04
CA PHE A 18 9.68 12.89 -17.29
C PHE A 18 9.77 11.39 -17.03
N LYS A 19 9.36 10.62 -18.04
CA LYS A 19 9.22 9.16 -17.94
C LYS A 19 10.29 8.47 -18.79
N LEU A 20 10.95 7.49 -18.20
CA LEU A 20 11.80 6.53 -18.90
C LEU A 20 11.10 5.17 -18.88
N THR A 21 10.60 4.73 -20.03
CA THR A 21 9.86 3.46 -20.16
C THR A 21 10.81 2.26 -20.11
N ASP A 22 10.46 1.24 -19.32
CA ASP A 22 11.14 -0.07 -19.28
C ASP A 22 10.40 -1.14 -20.10
N GLY A 23 9.13 -0.88 -20.45
CA GLY A 23 8.27 -1.80 -21.19
C GLY A 23 7.12 -2.32 -20.33
N GLU A 24 6.12 -2.92 -20.99
CA GLU A 24 4.98 -3.55 -20.33
C GLU A 24 4.20 -2.63 -19.35
N GLY A 25 4.12 -1.34 -19.67
CA GLY A 25 3.48 -0.33 -18.82
C GLY A 25 4.34 0.16 -17.65
N MET A 26 5.51 -0.44 -17.40
CA MET A 26 6.45 0.02 -16.37
C MET A 26 7.35 1.15 -16.90
N HIS A 27 7.55 2.16 -16.05
CA HIS A 27 8.46 3.27 -16.32
C HIS A 27 9.07 3.82 -15.02
N LEU A 28 10.24 4.44 -15.16
CA LEU A 28 10.84 5.30 -14.13
C LEU A 28 10.35 6.73 -14.33
N LEU A 29 9.70 7.30 -13.32
CA LEU A 29 9.35 8.71 -13.27
C LEU A 29 10.48 9.46 -12.55
N VAL A 30 11.19 10.32 -13.28
CA VAL A 30 12.26 11.17 -12.76
C VAL A 30 11.67 12.56 -12.50
N ASN A 31 11.73 13.03 -11.26
CA ASN A 31 11.25 14.36 -10.88
C ASN A 31 12.39 15.39 -10.85
N PRO A 32 12.07 16.69 -10.95
CA PRO A 32 13.06 17.77 -10.88
C PRO A 32 13.89 17.75 -9.59
N ASN A 33 13.31 17.30 -8.48
CA ASN A 33 13.99 17.19 -7.18
C ASN A 33 14.97 15.99 -7.08
N GLY A 34 15.21 15.24 -8.16
CA GLY A 34 16.10 14.06 -8.12
C GLY A 34 15.44 12.74 -7.76
N SER A 35 14.22 12.75 -7.24
CA SER A 35 13.52 11.51 -6.87
C SER A 35 13.12 10.70 -8.11
N LYS A 36 13.32 9.38 -8.01
CA LYS A 36 13.10 8.43 -9.10
C LYS A 36 12.09 7.37 -8.63
N TYR A 37 10.89 7.37 -9.23
CA TYR A 37 9.80 6.46 -8.84
C TYR A 37 9.57 5.39 -9.90
N TRP A 38 9.50 4.14 -9.46
CA TRP A 38 9.01 3.05 -10.29
C TRP A 38 7.49 3.04 -10.33
N ARG A 39 6.93 3.17 -11.53
CA ARG A 39 5.49 3.24 -11.77
C ARG A 39 5.07 2.21 -12.81
N LEU A 40 3.93 1.56 -12.57
CA LEU A 40 3.27 0.67 -13.52
C LEU A 40 1.93 1.24 -13.93
N GLN A 41 1.72 1.43 -15.23
CA GLN A 41 0.41 1.72 -15.80
C GLN A 41 -0.26 0.41 -16.19
N TYR A 42 -1.50 0.22 -15.75
CA TYR A 42 -2.30 -0.97 -16.03
C TYR A 42 -3.77 -0.59 -16.20
N ARG A 43 -4.57 -1.52 -16.74
CA ARG A 43 -6.03 -1.39 -16.81
C ARG A 43 -6.67 -2.45 -15.94
N PHE A 44 -7.71 -2.06 -15.21
CA PHE A 44 -8.52 -2.96 -14.40
C PHE A 44 -9.97 -2.45 -14.43
N SER A 45 -10.92 -3.35 -14.72
CA SER A 45 -12.34 -3.01 -14.87
C SER A 45 -12.59 -1.81 -15.81
N GLY A 46 -11.93 -1.80 -16.98
CA GLY A 46 -12.06 -0.74 -17.99
C GLY A 46 -11.37 0.59 -17.67
N LYS A 47 -10.83 0.76 -16.44
CA LYS A 47 -10.19 2.02 -16.00
C LYS A 47 -8.67 1.89 -16.04
N GLN A 48 -8.01 2.93 -16.55
CA GLN A 48 -6.55 3.06 -16.47
C GLN A 48 -6.14 3.49 -15.06
N LYS A 49 -5.20 2.74 -14.47
CA LYS A 49 -4.68 2.95 -13.13
C LYS A 49 -3.16 3.01 -13.14
N MET A 50 -2.60 3.58 -12.08
CA MET A 50 -1.15 3.67 -11.86
C MET A 50 -0.78 3.07 -10.51
N LEU A 51 0.12 2.10 -10.50
CA LEU A 51 0.66 1.47 -9.30
C LEU A 51 2.07 1.99 -9.02
N ALA A 52 2.37 2.27 -7.75
CA ALA A 52 3.73 2.54 -7.30
C ALA A 52 4.46 1.23 -6.97
N LEU A 53 5.56 0.94 -7.64
CA LEU A 53 6.37 -0.26 -7.39
C LEU A 53 7.52 0.01 -6.39
N GLY A 54 7.95 1.26 -6.26
CA GLY A 54 9.02 1.64 -5.35
C GLY A 54 9.67 2.96 -5.70
N VAL A 55 10.72 3.29 -4.95
CA VAL A 55 11.56 4.47 -5.17
C VAL A 55 13.00 4.00 -5.32
N TYR A 56 13.71 4.46 -6.33
CA TYR A 56 15.15 4.21 -6.47
C TYR A 56 15.91 5.18 -5.54
N PRO A 57 17.00 4.75 -4.86
CA PRO A 57 17.71 3.47 -4.99
C PRO A 57 17.18 2.33 -4.12
N MET A 58 16.19 2.56 -3.25
CA MET A 58 15.65 1.54 -2.34
C MET A 58 15.02 0.35 -3.06
N VAL A 59 14.54 0.54 -4.29
CA VAL A 59 14.08 -0.52 -5.17
C VAL A 59 14.88 -0.44 -6.47
N LEU A 60 15.66 -1.47 -6.74
CA LEU A 60 16.49 -1.58 -7.94
C LEU A 60 15.65 -1.97 -9.16
N LEU A 61 16.20 -1.83 -10.37
CA LEU A 61 15.49 -2.14 -11.62
C LEU A 61 14.99 -3.59 -11.65
N ALA A 62 15.84 -4.55 -11.25
CA ALA A 62 15.47 -5.96 -11.20
C ALA A 62 14.29 -6.22 -10.24
N GLU A 63 14.29 -5.60 -9.07
CA GLU A 63 13.20 -5.71 -8.10
C GLU A 63 11.92 -5.03 -8.59
N ALA A 64 12.03 -3.89 -9.27
CA ALA A 64 10.90 -3.22 -9.90
C ALA A 64 10.24 -4.14 -10.96
N ARG A 65 11.04 -4.85 -11.76
CA ARG A 65 10.53 -5.86 -12.72
C ARG A 65 9.82 -7.01 -12.03
N LYS A 66 10.40 -7.57 -10.95
CA LYS A 66 9.73 -8.60 -10.15
C LYS A 66 8.37 -8.12 -9.62
N LYS A 67 8.30 -6.90 -9.09
CA LYS A 67 7.05 -6.30 -8.59
C LYS A 67 6.04 -6.03 -9.71
N ARG A 68 6.51 -5.65 -10.90
CA ARG A 68 5.66 -5.53 -12.09
C ARG A 68 5.02 -6.87 -12.44
N ASP A 69 5.81 -7.93 -12.51
CA ASP A 69 5.33 -9.26 -12.91
C ASP A 69 4.32 -9.80 -11.90
N ALA A 70 4.59 -9.63 -10.60
CA ALA A 70 3.63 -9.94 -9.54
C ALA A 70 2.32 -9.13 -9.66
N ALA A 71 2.41 -7.83 -9.93
CA ALA A 71 1.22 -6.99 -10.11
C ALA A 71 0.41 -7.38 -11.36
N LYS A 72 1.07 -7.75 -12.46
CA LYS A 72 0.38 -8.23 -13.68
C LYS A 72 -0.31 -9.56 -13.44
N LYS A 73 0.29 -10.47 -12.65
CA LYS A 73 -0.34 -11.72 -12.24
C LYS A 73 -1.62 -11.46 -11.42
N LEU A 74 -1.59 -10.54 -10.47
CA LEU A 74 -2.81 -10.15 -9.75
C LEU A 74 -3.90 -9.63 -10.70
N VAL A 75 -3.54 -8.81 -11.68
CA VAL A 75 -4.50 -8.32 -12.69
C VAL A 75 -5.08 -9.46 -13.54
N SER A 76 -4.27 -10.45 -13.95
CA SER A 76 -4.77 -11.61 -14.69
C SER A 76 -5.71 -12.48 -13.85
N ASP A 77 -5.47 -12.53 -12.54
CA ASP A 77 -6.30 -13.26 -11.57
C ASP A 77 -7.56 -12.47 -11.18
N GLY A 78 -7.81 -11.30 -11.79
CA GLY A 78 -8.98 -10.47 -11.50
C GLY A 78 -8.89 -9.69 -10.19
N ILE A 79 -7.70 -9.55 -9.62
CA ILE A 79 -7.45 -8.81 -8.37
C ILE A 79 -6.82 -7.45 -8.69
N ASP A 80 -7.31 -6.38 -8.06
CA ASP A 80 -6.72 -5.05 -8.17
C ASP A 80 -5.42 -4.95 -7.34
N PRO A 81 -4.23 -4.80 -7.96
CA PRO A 81 -2.96 -4.74 -7.23
C PRO A 81 -2.86 -3.56 -6.24
N SER A 82 -3.61 -2.48 -6.49
CA SER A 82 -3.63 -1.32 -5.61
C SER A 82 -4.42 -1.56 -4.33
N GLN A 83 -5.42 -2.44 -4.36
CA GLN A 83 -6.15 -2.88 -3.16
C GLN A 83 -5.29 -3.85 -2.36
N LYS A 84 -4.72 -4.87 -3.01
CA LYS A 84 -3.85 -5.83 -2.35
C LYS A 84 -2.68 -5.16 -1.62
N LYS A 85 -2.03 -4.18 -2.27
CA LYS A 85 -0.97 -3.39 -1.63
C LYS A 85 -1.43 -2.58 -0.41
N LYS A 86 -2.68 -2.13 -0.38
CA LYS A 86 -3.24 -1.42 0.79
C LYS A 86 -3.48 -2.40 1.94
N GLU A 87 -4.02 -3.58 1.62
CA GLU A 87 -4.26 -4.66 2.58
C GLU A 87 -2.95 -5.16 3.18
N ASP A 88 -1.97 -5.49 2.34
CA ASP A 88 -0.65 -5.95 2.80
C ASP A 88 0.03 -4.89 3.67
N LYS A 89 -0.11 -3.59 3.34
CA LYS A 89 0.43 -2.51 4.19
C LYS A 89 -0.28 -2.41 5.54
N ILE A 90 -1.57 -2.72 5.62
CA ILE A 90 -2.32 -2.75 6.89
C ILE A 90 -1.82 -3.93 7.74
N GLU A 91 -1.62 -5.08 7.12
CA GLU A 91 -1.15 -6.31 7.78
C GLU A 91 0.31 -6.18 8.25
N GLU A 92 1.20 -5.65 7.40
CA GLU A 92 2.65 -5.53 7.62
C GLU A 92 3.01 -4.39 8.58
N SER A 93 2.20 -3.33 8.66
CA SER A 93 2.46 -2.23 9.60
C SER A 93 2.08 -2.53 11.04
N GLY A 94 1.46 -3.69 11.32
CA GLY A 94 0.92 -4.03 12.64
C GLY A 94 0.07 -2.89 13.21
N ALA A 95 -0.51 -2.05 12.34
CA ALA A 95 -1.01 -0.76 12.74
C ALA A 95 -2.20 -0.99 13.65
N LEU A 96 -2.07 -0.54 14.89
CA LEU A 96 -3.10 -0.46 15.91
C LEU A 96 -4.43 -0.05 15.26
N THR A 97 -5.23 -1.03 14.91
CA THR A 97 -6.54 -0.80 14.32
C THR A 97 -7.43 -0.26 15.43
N PHE A 98 -8.48 0.48 15.08
CA PHE A 98 -9.43 0.94 16.08
C PHE A 98 -9.94 -0.22 16.94
N GLU A 99 -10.21 -1.38 16.32
CA GLU A 99 -10.59 -2.58 17.05
C GLU A 99 -9.49 -3.08 18.00
N ALA A 100 -8.23 -3.14 17.55
CA ALA A 100 -7.12 -3.58 18.40
C ALA A 100 -6.93 -2.65 19.61
N VAL A 101 -6.96 -1.33 19.39
CA VAL A 101 -6.86 -0.33 20.46
C VAL A 101 -8.05 -0.38 21.40
N ALA A 102 -9.27 -0.51 20.86
CA ALA A 102 -10.48 -0.56 21.66
C ALA A 102 -10.53 -1.81 22.54
N ARG A 103 -10.04 -2.96 22.05
CA ARG A 103 -9.93 -4.19 22.84
C ARG A 103 -8.88 -4.07 23.93
N ASP A 104 -7.73 -3.46 23.66
CA ASP A 104 -6.67 -3.26 24.66
C ASP A 104 -7.10 -2.27 25.76
N TRP A 105 -7.77 -1.18 25.37
CA TRP A 105 -8.41 -0.24 26.30
C TRP A 105 -9.48 -0.93 27.15
N HIS A 106 -10.36 -1.72 26.52
CA HIS A 106 -11.41 -2.46 27.22
C HIS A 106 -10.84 -3.43 28.24
N ALA A 107 -9.78 -4.17 27.90
CA ALA A 107 -9.09 -5.08 28.83
C ALA A 107 -8.43 -4.34 30.02
N SER A 108 -8.02 -3.08 29.83
CA SER A 108 -7.50 -2.25 30.92
C SER A 108 -8.62 -1.71 31.83
N CYS A 109 -9.74 -1.32 31.25
CA CYS A 109 -10.90 -0.80 31.96
C CYS A 109 -11.75 -1.88 32.64
N SER A 110 -11.81 -3.10 32.08
CA SER A 110 -12.57 -4.23 32.64
C SER A 110 -12.14 -4.58 34.06
N LYS A 111 -10.86 -4.36 34.40
CA LYS A 111 -10.33 -4.54 35.77
C LYS A 111 -10.99 -3.63 36.82
N LYS A 112 -11.61 -2.53 36.39
CA LYS A 112 -12.27 -1.54 37.26
C LYS A 112 -13.80 -1.62 37.19
N TRP A 113 -14.33 -2.43 36.29
CA TRP A 113 -15.76 -2.51 36.01
C TRP A 113 -16.34 -3.84 36.50
N SER A 114 -17.63 -3.85 36.81
CA SER A 114 -18.35 -5.11 36.97
C SER A 114 -18.40 -5.86 35.63
N GLU A 115 -18.43 -7.19 35.70
CA GLU A 115 -18.44 -8.07 34.54
C GLU A 115 -19.57 -7.71 33.55
N SER A 116 -20.79 -7.52 34.05
CA SER A 116 -21.94 -7.10 33.24
C SER A 116 -21.75 -5.76 32.53
N HIS A 117 -21.09 -4.78 33.17
CA HIS A 117 -20.81 -3.50 32.52
C HIS A 117 -19.73 -3.64 31.45
N SER A 118 -18.67 -4.40 31.75
CA SER A 118 -17.60 -4.70 30.81
C SER A 118 -18.14 -5.39 29.55
N GLU A 119 -18.96 -6.43 29.70
CA GLU A 119 -19.57 -7.15 28.57
C GLU A 119 -20.47 -6.24 27.72
N ARG A 120 -21.31 -5.40 28.36
CA ARG A 120 -22.20 -4.48 27.65
C ARG A 120 -21.41 -3.47 26.81
N VAL A 121 -20.30 -2.95 27.36
CA VAL A 121 -19.43 -2.01 26.64
C VAL A 121 -18.78 -2.69 25.44
N LEU A 122 -18.21 -3.89 25.62
CA LEU A 122 -17.58 -4.61 24.50
C LEU A 122 -18.59 -4.97 23.42
N LYS A 123 -19.78 -5.44 23.80
CA LYS A 123 -20.85 -5.78 22.86
C LYS A 123 -21.29 -4.56 22.04
N SER A 124 -21.41 -3.40 22.66
CA SER A 124 -21.72 -2.15 21.94
C SER A 124 -20.65 -1.79 20.90
N LEU A 125 -19.37 -1.97 21.24
CA LEU A 125 -18.26 -1.74 20.29
C LEU A 125 -18.32 -2.73 19.11
N VAL A 126 -18.58 -4.01 19.38
CA VAL A 126 -18.68 -5.07 18.35
C VAL A 126 -19.86 -4.82 17.42
N ASP A 127 -21.04 -4.59 17.98
CA ASP A 127 -22.29 -4.52 17.22
C ASP A 127 -22.36 -3.24 16.38
N ASN A 128 -21.83 -2.11 16.89
CA ASN A 128 -22.06 -0.79 16.29
C ASN A 128 -20.82 -0.17 15.64
N LEU A 129 -19.61 -0.49 16.08
CA LEU A 129 -18.40 0.27 15.70
C LEU A 129 -17.38 -0.56 14.95
N PHE A 130 -17.18 -1.84 15.27
CA PHE A 130 -16.13 -2.64 14.62
C PHE A 130 -16.43 -2.96 13.16
N SER A 131 -17.70 -3.12 12.78
CA SER A 131 -18.10 -3.33 11.38
C SER A 131 -17.72 -2.15 10.48
N ALA A 132 -17.87 -0.91 10.97
CA ALA A 132 -17.61 0.30 10.20
C ALA A 132 -16.20 0.86 10.37
N LEU A 133 -15.64 0.78 11.58
CA LEU A 133 -14.40 1.44 11.97
C LEU A 133 -13.31 0.47 12.43
N GLY A 134 -13.62 -0.80 12.67
CA GLY A 134 -12.69 -1.74 13.30
C GLY A 134 -11.38 -1.91 12.54
N LYS A 135 -11.42 -1.93 11.20
CA LYS A 135 -10.24 -2.02 10.31
C LYS A 135 -9.57 -0.67 10.04
N ARG A 136 -10.08 0.42 10.60
CA ARG A 136 -9.50 1.76 10.40
C ARG A 136 -8.23 1.89 11.23
N LYS A 137 -7.17 2.39 10.60
CA LYS A 137 -5.91 2.68 11.28
C LYS A 137 -6.07 3.85 12.27
N MET A 138 -5.62 3.65 13.50
CA MET A 138 -5.40 4.74 14.46
C MET A 138 -3.97 5.27 14.27
N ASN A 139 -3.83 6.60 14.14
CA ASN A 139 -2.54 7.28 14.02
C ASN A 139 -2.18 7.95 15.34
#